data_AF-A0A1T4MER3-F1
#
_entry.id   AF-A0A1T4MER3-F1
#
_cell.length_a   1.000
_cell.length_b   1.000
_cell.length_c   1.000
_cell.angle_alpha   90.00
_cell.angle_beta   90.00
_cell.angle_gamma   90.00
#
_symmetry.space_group_name_H-M   'P 1'
#
loop_
_entity.id
_entity.type
_entity.pdbx_description
1 polymer ?
#
loop_
_entity_poly.entity_id
_entity_poly.type
_entity_poly.pdbx_seq_one_letter_code
_entity_poly.pdbx_strand_id
1 'polypeptide(L)' 'MKNLKEFCLECGSRAVSKTIDNVLPKFKMEIINYACGAELKSIYSSNGNTGRLCLSGCSQLEEQVSPI' A
#
# COMPACT_ATOMS: atom_id res chain seq x y z
N MET A 1 -15.80 3.09 -3.54
CA MET A 1 -14.34 3.35 -3.52
C MET A 1 -13.55 2.10 -3.93
N LYS A 2 -13.82 1.48 -5.09
CA LYS A 2 -13.24 0.16 -5.45
C LYS A 2 -11.84 0.20 -6.08
N ASN A 3 -11.35 1.36 -6.54
CA ASN A 3 -10.16 1.43 -7.40
C ASN A 3 -8.93 2.10 -6.77
N LEU A 4 -9.01 2.60 -5.53
CA LEU A 4 -7.87 3.27 -4.85
C LEU A 4 -6.68 2.33 -4.60
N LYS A 5 -6.89 1.01 -4.71
CA LYS A 5 -5.87 -0.02 -4.48
C LYS A 5 -5.16 -0.47 -5.76
N GLU A 6 -5.64 -0.05 -6.92
CA GLU A 6 -5.05 -0.43 -8.22
C GLU A 6 -3.85 0.45 -8.60
N PHE A 7 -3.77 1.64 -8.03
CA PHE A 7 -2.75 2.64 -8.33
C PHE A 7 -2.09 3.15 -7.06
N CYS A 8 -0.81 3.47 -7.15
CA CYS A 8 -0.06 4.13 -6.10
C CYS A 8 -0.71 5.49 -5.82
N LEU A 9 -0.99 5.79 -4.55
CA LEU A 9 -1.66 7.04 -4.18
C LEU A 9 -0.77 8.29 -4.38
N GLU A 10 0.53 8.08 -4.63
CA GLU A 10 1.49 9.17 -4.83
C GLU A 10 1.81 9.40 -6.30
N CYS A 11 2.26 8.39 -7.03
CA CYS A 11 2.68 8.55 -8.44
C CYS A 11 1.71 7.93 -9.47
N GLY A 12 0.62 7.30 -9.03
CA GLY A 12 -0.33 6.64 -9.94
C GLY A 12 0.20 5.37 -10.62
N SER A 13 1.37 4.85 -10.22
CA SER A 13 1.90 3.58 -10.74
C SER A 13 0.98 2.40 -10.42
N ARG A 14 0.83 1.47 -11.35
CA ARG A 14 -0.07 0.31 -11.19
C ARG A 14 0.44 -0.67 -10.13
N ALA A 15 -0.51 -1.33 -9.46
CA ALA A 15 -0.22 -2.46 -8.58
C ALA A 15 0.35 -3.63 -9.40
N VAL A 16 1.45 -4.21 -8.96
CA VAL A 16 2.12 -5.35 -9.61
C VAL A 16 1.98 -6.64 -8.81
N SER A 17 1.75 -6.54 -7.51
CA SER A 17 1.47 -7.71 -6.67
C SER A 17 0.58 -7.36 -5.50
N LYS A 18 -0.12 -8.38 -5.00
CA LYS A 18 -1.04 -8.26 -3.87
C LYS A 18 -0.97 -9.53 -3.04
N THR A 19 -0.69 -9.36 -1.76
CA THR A 19 -0.62 -10.43 -0.77
C THR A 19 -1.61 -10.13 0.34
N ILE A 20 -2.36 -11.13 0.79
CA ILE A 20 -3.24 -11.02 1.94
C ILE A 20 -2.78 -12.02 2.98
N ASP A 21 -2.40 -11.51 4.14
CA ASP A 21 -2.05 -12.31 5.31
C ASP A 21 -3.18 -12.24 6.35
N ASN A 22 -3.45 -13.38 6.99
CA ASN A 22 -4.42 -13.49 8.07
C ASN A 22 -3.68 -13.38 9.40
N VAL A 23 -3.68 -12.19 9.99
CA VAL A 23 -3.13 -11.95 11.33
C VAL A 23 -4.20 -12.38 12.36
N LEU A 24 -4.09 -13.63 12.81
CA LEU A 24 -4.99 -14.22 13.81
C LEU A 24 -5.00 -13.39 15.10
N PRO A 25 -6.15 -13.26 15.80
CA PRO A 25 -7.39 -14.03 15.59
C PRO A 25 -8.47 -13.30 14.77
N LYS A 26 -8.30 -12.02 14.37
CA LYS A 26 -9.39 -11.22 13.76
C LYS A 26 -8.98 -10.18 12.72
N PHE A 27 -7.69 -10.05 12.38
CA PHE A 27 -7.22 -9.02 11.46
C PHE A 27 -6.73 -9.64 10.15
N LYS A 28 -6.92 -8.90 9.07
CA LYS A 28 -6.35 -9.21 7.76
C LYS A 28 -5.44 -8.06 7.39
N MET A 29 -4.26 -8.41 6.91
CA MET A 29 -3.29 -7.45 6.39
C MET A 29 -3.17 -7.69 4.90
N GLU A 30 -3.53 -6.68 4.11
CA GLU A 30 -3.32 -6.68 2.68
C GLU A 30 -2.11 -5.81 2.37
N ILE A 31 -1.15 -6.39 1.65
CA ILE A 31 0.07 -5.74 1.20
C ILE A 31 0.00 -5.66 -0.32
N ILE A 32 0.10 -4.47 -0.87
CA ILE A 32 0.08 -4.22 -2.32
C ILE A 32 1.41 -3.60 -2.69
N ASN A 33 2.14 -4.20 -3.62
CA ASN A 33 3.32 -3.57 -4.19
C ASN A 33 2.98 -2.95 -5.54
N TYR A 34 3.49 -1.76 -5.80
CA TYR A 34 3.31 -1.01 -7.04
C TYR A 34 4.55 -1.05 -7.92
N ALA A 35 4.37 -0.75 -9.21
CA ALA A 35 5.47 -0.72 -10.18
C ALA A 35 6.56 0.31 -9.85
N CYS A 36 6.22 1.36 -9.09
CA CYS A 36 7.17 2.35 -8.58
C CYS A 36 7.94 1.89 -7.33
N GLY A 37 7.84 0.62 -6.93
CA GLY A 37 8.46 0.12 -5.71
C GLY A 37 7.71 0.48 -4.42
N ALA A 38 6.65 1.30 -4.48
CA ALA A 38 5.84 1.61 -3.31
C ALA A 38 5.11 0.37 -2.78
N GLU A 39 4.91 0.34 -1.47
CA GLU A 39 4.16 -0.69 -0.76
C GLU A 39 3.00 -0.04 0.00
N LEU A 40 1.77 -0.50 -0.25
CA LEU A 40 0.59 -0.13 0.52
C LEU A 40 0.18 -1.29 1.43
N LYS A 41 0.26 -1.04 2.73
CA LYS A 41 -0.18 -1.93 3.80
C LYS A 41 -1.54 -1.46 4.31
N SER A 42 -2.56 -2.32 4.19
CA SER A 42 -3.90 -2.10 4.69
C SER A 42 -4.24 -3.17 5.72
N ILE A 43 -4.42 -2.75 6.98
CA ILE A 43 -4.87 -3.64 8.05
C ILE A 43 -6.35 -3.37 8.28
N TYR A 44 -7.16 -4.41 8.13
CA TYR A 44 -8.60 -4.35 8.37
C TYR A 44 -9.06 -5.49 9.28
N SER A 45 -10.03 -5.19 10.12
CA SER A 45 -10.69 -6.21 10.94
C SER A 45 -11.60 -7.09 10.07
N SER A 46 -11.93 -8.28 10.56
CA SER A 46 -12.88 -9.19 9.92
C SER A 46 -14.26 -8.57 9.70
N ASN A 47 -14.57 -7.47 10.38
CA ASN A 47 -15.83 -6.73 10.27
C ASN A 47 -15.76 -5.61 9.21
N GLY A 48 -14.68 -5.53 8.42
CA GLY A 48 -14.54 -4.58 7.31
C GLY A 48 -14.01 -3.19 7.69
N ASN A 49 -13.87 -2.90 8.99
CA ASN A 49 -13.28 -1.64 9.43
C ASN A 49 -11.78 -1.63 9.16
N THR A 50 -11.31 -0.66 8.36
CA THR A 50 -9.88 -0.42 8.11
C THR A 50 -9.28 0.23 9.35
N GLY A 51 -8.41 -0.50 10.04
CA GLY A 51 -7.74 -0.01 11.25
C GLY A 51 -6.54 0.87 10.92
N ARG A 52 -5.82 0.56 9.84
CA ARG A 52 -4.64 1.33 9.43
C ARG A 52 -4.37 1.18 7.93
N LEU A 53 -4.01 2.28 7.29
CA LEU A 53 -3.53 2.34 5.92
C LEU A 53 -2.16 3.03 5.93
N CYS A 54 -1.14 2.40 5.37
CA CYS A 54 0.20 2.95 5.27
C CYS A 54 0.76 2.72 3.87
N LEU A 55 1.11 3.80 3.18
CA LEU A 55 1.87 3.77 1.94
C LEU A 55 3.31 4.16 2.25
N SER A 56 4.28 3.46 1.67
CA SER A 56 5.70 3.72 1.87
C SER A 56 6.52 3.39 0.63
N GLY A 57 7.65 4.07 0.43
CA GLY A 57 8.66 3.67 -0.55
C GLY A 57 8.33 3.99 -2.00
N CYS A 58 7.57 5.05 -2.28
CA CYS A 58 7.40 5.50 -3.67
C CYS A 58 8.71 6.08 -4.20
N SER A 59 9.35 5.35 -5.11
CA SER A 59 10.66 5.72 -5.66
C SER A 59 10.64 7.00 -6.50
N GLN A 60 9.45 7.48 -6.90
CA GLN A 60 9.29 8.72 -7.65
C GLN A 60 9.21 9.97 -6.75
N LEU A 61 9.15 9.81 -5.43
CA LEU A 61 9.25 10.91 -4.48
C LEU A 61 10.67 11.14 -3.96
N GLU A 62 11.57 10.15 -4.10
CA GLU A 62 12.96 10.25 -3.62
C GLU A 62 13.85 11.14 -4.51
N GLU A 63 13.33 11.71 -5.59
CA GLU A 63 14.05 12.63 -6.48
C GLU A 63 14.11 14.08 -5.96
N GLN A 64 14.07 14.29 -4.65
CA GLN A 64 14.31 15.61 -4.02
C GLN A 64 15.31 15.54 -2.86
N VAL A 65 16.51 15.03 -3.10
CA VAL A 65 17.68 15.44 -2.31
C VAL A 65 18.80 15.81 -3.26
N SER A 66 18.83 17.09 -3.66
CA SER A 66 19.99 17.70 -4.28
C SER A 66 21.17 17.63 -3.30
N PRO A 67 22.30 16.99 -3.65
CA PRO A 67 23.51 17.10 -2.84
C PRO A 67 24.00 18.56 -2.88
N ILE A 68 24.33 19.10 -1.70
CA ILE A 68 24.98 20.42 -1.51
C ILE A 68 26.45 20.29 -1.89
#